data_AF-A0A352A3U0-F1
#
_entry.id   AF-A0A352A3U0-F1
#
_cell.length_a   1.000
_cell.length_b   1.000
_cell.length_c   1.000
_cell.angle_alpha   90.00
_cell.angle_beta   90.00
_cell.angle_gamma   90.00
#
_symmetry.space_group_name_H-M   'P 1'
#
loop_
_entity.id
_entity.type
_entity.pdbx_description
1 polymer ?
#
loop_
_entity_poly.entity_id
_entity_poly.type
_entity_poly.pdbx_seq_one_letter_code
_entity_poly.pdbx_strand_id
1 'polypeptide(L)'
;MTKTNMRNLIITIIFLIISFVIGGITIVHNYQEILTSTYKTYKNSNTNLVGKLILTFEQSIKSSDSIFSKNIAGQEYFIEGYGATQKLLNKKIINDTDIGYMLKDEQGLLHFAGYNYDTKANAKKLASMNDYFKDINMPFSFILALSKDYEGYTTFKNGIEIYANSNLNSDKFISGLDENKVNY
;
A
#
# COMPACT_ATOMS: atom_id res chain seq x y z
N MET A 1 29.33 -2.98 9.88
CA MET A 1 27.87 -3.21 9.91
C MET A 1 27.29 -2.39 11.07
N THR A 2 26.39 -1.43 10.82
CA THR A 2 25.86 -0.54 11.87
C THR A 2 24.87 -1.29 12.77
N LYS A 3 24.74 -0.91 14.05
CA LYS A 3 23.78 -1.52 15.01
C LYS A 3 22.35 -1.60 14.45
N THR A 4 21.95 -0.61 13.64
CA THR A 4 20.65 -0.56 12.96
C THR A 4 20.47 -1.68 11.93
N ASN A 5 21.52 -2.04 11.19
CA ASN A 5 21.46 -3.10 10.19
C ASN A 5 21.37 -4.49 10.85
N MET A 6 22.07 -4.71 11.97
CA MET A 6 21.95 -5.94 12.75
C MET A 6 20.56 -6.10 13.37
N ARG A 7 19.99 -5.02 13.91
CA ARG A 7 18.63 -5.04 14.47
C ARG A 7 17.58 -5.42 13.41
N ASN A 8 17.67 -4.82 12.22
CA ASN A 8 16.74 -5.09 11.13
C ASN A 8 16.86 -6.54 10.64
N LEU A 9 18.08 -7.07 10.53
CA LEU A 9 18.32 -8.47 10.17
C LEU A 9 17.65 -9.44 11.17
N ILE A 10 17.83 -9.21 12.48
CA ILE A 10 17.24 -10.04 13.53
C ILE A 10 15.71 -10.02 13.46
N ILE A 11 15.10 -8.85 13.27
CA ILE A 11 13.64 -8.71 13.16
C ILE A 11 13.12 -9.45 11.91
N THR A 12 13.81 -9.35 10.77
CA THR A 12 13.45 -10.09 9.56
C THR A 12 13.53 -11.60 9.76
N ILE A 13 14.57 -12.09 10.44
CA ILE A 13 14.72 -13.52 10.75
C ILE A 13 13.58 -14.00 11.66
N ILE A 14 13.24 -13.23 12.70
CA ILE A 14 12.12 -13.56 13.61
C ILE A 14 10.79 -13.57 12.84
N PHE A 15 10.55 -12.61 11.96
CA PHE A 15 9.34 -12.56 11.14
C PHE A 15 9.21 -13.77 10.22
N LEU A 16 10.33 -14.20 9.59
CA LEU A 16 10.35 -15.41 8.77
C LEU A 16 10.00 -16.65 9.60
N ILE A 17 10.58 -16.80 10.79
CA ILE A 17 10.28 -17.92 11.70
C ILE A 17 8.80 -17.93 12.08
N ILE A 18 8.23 -16.79 12.47
CA ILE A 18 6.80 -16.67 12.82
C ILE A 18 5.92 -17.04 11.62
N SER A 19 6.26 -16.56 10.42
CA SER A 19 5.50 -16.87 9.20
C SER A 19 5.52 -18.38 8.88
N PHE A 20 6.68 -19.03 9.05
CA PHE A 20 6.80 -20.48 8.90
C PHE A 20 5.99 -21.25 9.95
N VAL A 21 5.97 -20.78 11.20
CA VAL A 21 5.19 -21.41 12.28
C VAL A 21 3.69 -21.29 12.02
N ILE A 22 3.20 -20.11 11.62
CA ILE A 22 1.78 -19.90 11.26
C ILE A 22 1.39 -20.77 10.07
N GLY A 23 2.25 -20.82 9.03
CA GLY A 23 2.04 -21.70 7.88
C GLY A 23 1.99 -23.17 8.27
N GLY A 24 2.91 -23.62 9.14
CA GLY A 24 2.94 -24.99 9.64
C GLY A 24 1.70 -25.36 10.46
N ILE A 25 1.26 -24.46 11.36
CA ILE A 25 0.03 -24.65 12.15
C ILE A 25 -1.19 -24.77 11.23
N THR A 26 -1.26 -23.94 10.18
CA THR A 26 -2.36 -23.97 9.20
C THR A 26 -2.43 -25.30 8.46
N ILE A 27 -1.28 -25.87 8.07
CA ILE A 27 -1.22 -27.19 7.42
C ILE A 27 -1.62 -28.30 8.40
N VAL A 28 -1.13 -28.27 9.64
CA VAL A 28 -1.46 -29.28 10.65
C VAL A 28 -2.95 -29.26 11.00
N HIS A 29 -3.54 -28.07 11.15
CA HIS A 29 -4.95 -27.91 11.49
C HIS A 29 -5.88 -28.43 10.39
N ASN A 30 -5.49 -28.26 9.12
CA ASN A 30 -6.29 -28.66 7.96
C ASN A 30 -5.83 -29.98 7.31
N TYR A 31 -4.95 -30.73 8.00
CA TYR A 31 -4.32 -31.93 7.45
C TYR A 31 -5.33 -33.02 7.07
N GLN A 32 -6.45 -33.15 7.81
CA GLN A 32 -7.49 -34.13 7.50
C GLN A 32 -8.19 -33.87 6.16
N GLU A 33 -8.42 -32.59 5.82
CA GLU A 33 -9.02 -32.21 4.54
C GLU A 33 -8.06 -32.51 3.38
N ILE A 34 -6.77 -32.19 3.56
CA ILE A 34 -5.70 -32.49 2.60
C ILE A 34 -5.59 -34.01 2.38
N LEU A 35 -5.56 -34.80 3.45
CA LEU A 35 -5.51 -36.26 3.34
C LEU A 35 -6.74 -36.82 2.62
N THR A 36 -7.92 -36.31 2.92
CA THR A 36 -9.17 -36.83 2.36
C THR A 36 -9.28 -36.51 0.86
N SER A 37 -8.89 -35.31 0.43
CA SER A 37 -8.88 -34.94 -0.99
C SER A 37 -7.82 -35.73 -1.77
N THR A 38 -6.63 -35.87 -1.19
CA THR A 38 -5.49 -36.58 -1.77
C THR A 38 -5.77 -38.08 -1.90
N TYR A 39 -6.34 -38.70 -0.86
CA TYR A 39 -6.72 -40.11 -0.88
C TYR A 39 -7.84 -40.40 -1.88
N LYS A 40 -8.84 -39.51 -2.03
CA LYS A 40 -9.89 -39.65 -3.05
C LYS A 40 -9.32 -39.61 -4.47
N THR A 41 -8.38 -38.71 -4.75
CA THR A 41 -7.70 -38.63 -6.05
C THR A 41 -6.84 -39.86 -6.30
N TYR A 42 -6.11 -40.35 -5.29
CA TYR A 42 -5.38 -41.61 -5.41
C TYR A 42 -6.34 -42.79 -5.64
N LYS A 43 -7.43 -42.92 -4.89
CA LYS A 43 -8.34 -44.07 -5.06
C LYS A 43 -9.05 -44.09 -6.40
N ASN A 44 -9.41 -42.92 -6.95
CA ASN A 44 -10.24 -42.80 -8.14
C ASN A 44 -9.45 -42.54 -9.45
N SER A 45 -8.12 -42.47 -9.41
CA SER A 45 -7.32 -42.30 -10.64
C SER A 45 -7.22 -43.62 -11.40
N ASN A 46 -7.60 -43.62 -12.67
CA ASN A 46 -7.47 -44.78 -13.58
C ASN A 46 -6.13 -44.80 -14.36
N THR A 47 -5.09 -44.14 -13.84
CA THR A 47 -3.76 -44.05 -14.48
C THR A 47 -2.78 -45.10 -13.96
N ASN A 48 -1.65 -45.27 -14.66
CA ASN A 48 -0.53 -46.05 -14.16
C ASN A 48 0.03 -45.46 -12.83
N LEU A 49 0.85 -46.25 -12.12
CA LEU A 49 1.38 -45.88 -10.80
C LEU A 49 2.08 -44.51 -10.79
N VAL A 50 2.85 -44.19 -11.84
CA VAL A 50 3.57 -42.92 -11.97
C VAL A 50 2.60 -41.75 -12.17
N GLY A 51 1.62 -41.88 -13.08
CA GLY A 51 0.59 -40.86 -13.29
C GLY A 51 -0.29 -40.66 -12.07
N LYS A 52 -0.54 -41.74 -11.31
CA LYS A 52 -1.27 -41.71 -10.05
C LYS A 52 -0.55 -40.90 -8.97
N LEU A 53 0.77 -41.06 -8.85
CA LEU A 53 1.58 -40.25 -7.93
C LEU A 53 1.61 -38.78 -8.32
N ILE A 54 1.76 -38.48 -9.62
CA ILE A 54 1.77 -37.09 -10.14
C ILE A 54 0.42 -36.41 -9.84
N LEU A 55 -0.70 -37.04 -10.17
CA LEU A 55 -2.04 -36.48 -9.91
C LEU A 55 -2.32 -36.31 -8.41
N THR A 56 -1.82 -37.21 -7.58
CA THR A 56 -1.93 -37.13 -6.12
C THR A 56 -1.12 -35.96 -5.57
N PHE A 57 0.08 -35.73 -6.11
CA PHE A 57 0.94 -34.60 -5.74
C PHE A 57 0.34 -33.25 -6.18
N GLU A 58 -0.12 -33.16 -7.41
CA GLU A 58 -0.81 -31.96 -7.92
C GLU A 58 -2.06 -31.63 -7.11
N GLN A 59 -2.85 -32.64 -6.73
CA GLN A 59 -4.02 -32.44 -5.87
C GLN A 59 -3.63 -31.98 -4.46
N SER A 60 -2.53 -32.47 -3.92
CA SER A 60 -2.01 -32.05 -2.61
C SER A 60 -1.60 -30.58 -2.64
N ILE A 61 -0.93 -30.15 -3.71
CA ILE A 61 -0.57 -28.74 -3.93
C ILE A 61 -1.83 -27.89 -4.04
N LYS A 62 -2.78 -28.25 -4.93
CA LYS A 62 -4.03 -27.50 -5.12
C LYS A 62 -4.87 -27.41 -3.85
N SER A 63 -4.91 -28.48 -3.05
CA SER A 63 -5.65 -28.49 -1.79
C SER A 63 -4.98 -27.59 -0.75
N SER A 64 -3.64 -27.60 -0.70
CA SER A 64 -2.86 -26.70 0.16
C SER A 64 -3.07 -25.24 -0.26
N ASP A 65 -2.97 -24.93 -1.55
CA ASP A 65 -3.22 -23.58 -2.09
C ASP A 65 -4.66 -23.11 -1.84
N SER A 66 -5.64 -24.02 -1.93
CA SER A 66 -7.02 -23.72 -1.59
C SER A 66 -7.21 -23.41 -0.10
N ILE A 67 -6.47 -24.07 0.79
CA ILE A 67 -6.53 -23.83 2.24
C ILE A 67 -5.87 -22.49 2.56
N PHE A 68 -4.71 -22.22 1.97
CA PHE A 68 -4.05 -20.91 2.09
C PHE A 68 -4.87 -19.76 1.47
N SER A 69 -5.71 -20.00 0.47
CA SER A 69 -6.54 -18.95 -0.14
C SER A 69 -7.89 -18.76 0.54
N LYS A 70 -8.50 -19.80 1.11
CA LYS A 70 -9.83 -19.71 1.73
C LYS A 70 -9.83 -19.41 3.22
N ASN A 71 -8.83 -19.86 3.96
CA ASN A 71 -8.76 -19.74 5.41
C ASN A 71 -7.30 -19.85 5.86
N ILE A 72 -6.48 -18.80 5.66
CA ILE A 72 -5.28 -18.69 6.51
C ILE A 72 -5.84 -18.50 7.91
N ALA A 73 -5.79 -19.55 8.73
CA ALA A 73 -6.03 -19.43 10.15
C ALA A 73 -5.05 -18.38 10.67
N GLY A 74 -5.57 -17.21 11.03
CA GLY A 74 -4.75 -16.06 11.37
C GLY A 74 -4.28 -15.20 10.20
N GLN A 75 -5.08 -15.03 9.15
CA GLN A 75 -4.92 -13.91 8.21
C GLN A 75 -4.93 -12.57 8.98
N GLU A 76 -5.88 -12.40 9.90
CA GLU A 76 -5.92 -11.26 10.81
C GLU A 76 -4.65 -11.20 11.66
N TYR A 77 -4.24 -12.31 12.30
CA TYR A 77 -2.99 -12.37 13.07
C TYR A 77 -1.73 -12.13 12.23
N PHE A 78 -1.74 -12.48 10.94
CA PHE A 78 -0.66 -12.22 9.99
C PHE A 78 -0.64 -10.74 9.62
N ILE A 79 -1.79 -10.13 9.34
CA ILE A 79 -1.91 -8.68 9.09
C ILE A 79 -1.49 -7.90 10.34
N GLU A 80 -1.93 -8.31 11.52
CA GLU A 80 -1.54 -7.72 12.80
C GLU A 80 -0.05 -7.90 13.10
N GLY A 81 0.49 -9.11 12.90
CA GLY A 81 1.90 -9.41 13.07
C GLY A 81 2.78 -8.65 12.08
N TYR A 82 2.35 -8.55 10.83
CA TYR A 82 3.01 -7.74 9.80
C TYR A 82 2.95 -6.25 10.16
N GLY A 83 1.81 -5.74 10.61
CA GLY A 83 1.67 -4.37 11.12
C GLY A 83 2.57 -4.10 12.34
N ALA A 84 2.65 -5.04 13.28
CA ALA A 84 3.50 -4.96 14.46
C ALA A 84 4.99 -4.96 14.09
N THR A 85 5.41 -5.80 13.14
CA THR A 85 6.80 -5.82 12.66
C THR A 85 7.16 -4.55 11.90
N GLN A 86 6.25 -3.99 11.10
CA GLN A 86 6.46 -2.67 10.50
C GLN A 86 6.59 -1.56 11.54
N LYS A 87 5.76 -1.58 12.60
CA LYS A 87 5.85 -0.66 13.73
C LYS A 87 7.19 -0.79 14.47
N LEU A 88 7.67 -2.01 14.69
CA LEU A 88 8.99 -2.28 15.32
C LEU A 88 10.16 -1.82 14.44
N LEU A 89 10.05 -1.96 13.12
CA LEU A 89 11.02 -1.46 12.16
C LEU A 89 10.95 0.07 11.98
N ASN A 90 9.99 0.73 12.64
CA ASN A 90 9.70 2.15 12.48
C ASN A 90 9.52 2.52 11.00
N LYS A 91 8.94 1.62 10.20
CA LYS A 91 8.57 1.91 8.82
C LYS A 91 7.46 2.95 8.84
N LYS A 92 7.75 4.13 8.29
CA LYS A 92 6.82 5.25 8.19
C LYS A 92 6.16 5.39 6.81
N ILE A 93 6.51 4.49 5.89
CA ILE A 93 5.96 4.43 4.53
C ILE A 93 5.11 3.16 4.46
N ILE A 94 3.81 3.37 4.30
CA ILE A 94 2.85 2.31 4.01
C ILE A 94 2.63 2.36 2.50
N ASN A 95 2.87 1.22 1.85
CA ASN A 95 2.64 1.08 0.41
C ASN A 95 1.18 0.67 0.22
N ASP A 96 0.38 1.55 -0.37
CA ASP A 96 -0.98 1.25 -0.77
C ASP A 96 -1.00 1.10 -2.30
N THR A 97 -1.44 -0.05 -2.78
CA THR A 97 -1.42 -0.38 -4.21
C THR A 97 -2.38 0.48 -5.03
N ASP A 98 -3.38 1.10 -4.40
CA ASP A 98 -4.43 1.86 -5.10
C ASP A 98 -4.24 3.38 -4.98
N ILE A 99 -3.65 3.87 -3.88
CA ILE A 99 -3.60 5.31 -3.54
C ILE A 99 -2.16 5.86 -3.54
N GLY A 100 -1.15 5.00 -3.70
CA GLY A 100 0.27 5.37 -3.70
C GLY A 100 0.92 5.21 -2.32
N TYR A 101 1.73 6.19 -1.90
CA TYR A 101 2.46 6.10 -0.63
C TYR A 101 1.72 6.86 0.48
N MET A 102 1.46 6.21 1.61
CA MET A 102 1.07 6.88 2.84
C MET A 102 2.30 7.10 3.73
N LEU A 103 2.46 8.34 4.20
CA LEU A 103 3.58 8.79 5.01
C LEU A 103 3.08 9.11 6.41
N LYS A 104 3.83 8.66 7.42
CA LYS A 104 3.61 9.07 8.81
C LYS A 104 4.59 10.17 9.19
N ASP A 105 4.10 11.30 9.66
CA ASP A 105 4.95 12.41 10.12
C ASP A 105 5.64 12.09 11.48
N GLU A 106 6.31 13.08 12.06
CA GLU A 106 6.95 12.93 13.37
C GLU A 106 5.97 12.93 14.53
N GLN A 107 4.82 13.58 14.37
CA GLN A 107 3.70 13.68 15.31
C GLN A 107 2.82 12.42 15.28
N GLY A 108 2.98 11.57 14.27
CA GLY A 108 2.27 10.32 14.08
C GLY A 108 0.99 10.42 13.25
N LEU A 109 0.75 11.53 12.56
CA LEU A 109 -0.35 11.68 11.63
C LEU A 109 -0.01 11.05 10.27
N LEU A 110 -1.03 10.51 9.61
CA LEU A 110 -0.92 9.95 8.27
C LEU A 110 -1.20 11.02 7.21
N HIS A 111 -0.39 11.00 6.15
CA HIS A 111 -0.42 11.90 5.00
C HIS A 111 -0.33 11.08 3.73
N PHE A 112 -0.97 11.54 2.66
CA PHE A 112 -0.82 10.95 1.34
C PHE A 112 0.34 11.63 0.63
N ALA A 113 1.20 10.84 0.01
CA ALA A 113 2.29 11.36 -0.80
C ALA A 113 1.73 12.01 -2.07
N GLY A 114 1.98 13.32 -2.23
CA GLY A 114 1.69 14.03 -3.47
C GLY A 114 2.70 13.68 -4.57
N TYR A 115 2.20 13.38 -5.77
CA TYR A 115 3.05 13.31 -6.95
C TYR A 115 3.27 14.72 -7.52
N ASN A 116 4.45 15.02 -8.06
CA ASN A 116 4.68 16.25 -8.81
C ASN A 116 3.92 16.15 -10.15
N TYR A 117 3.09 17.13 -10.47
CA TYR A 117 2.37 17.18 -11.74
C TYR A 117 2.29 18.60 -12.30
N ASP A 118 2.00 18.71 -13.59
CA ASP A 118 1.84 20.01 -14.23
C ASP A 118 0.49 20.64 -13.88
N THR A 119 0.53 21.78 -13.21
CA THR A 119 -0.67 22.51 -12.78
C THR A 119 -1.09 23.59 -13.78
N LYS A 120 -0.29 23.88 -14.82
CA LYS A 120 -0.54 24.96 -15.79
C LYS A 120 -1.84 24.77 -16.56
N ALA A 121 -2.15 23.53 -16.96
CA ALA A 121 -3.38 23.23 -17.69
C ALA A 121 -4.63 23.54 -16.84
N ASN A 122 -4.57 23.28 -15.54
CA ASN A 122 -5.67 23.57 -14.62
C ASN A 122 -5.80 25.07 -14.37
N ALA A 123 -4.68 25.79 -14.20
CA ALA A 123 -4.70 27.24 -14.06
C ALA A 123 -5.32 27.93 -15.29
N LYS A 124 -4.97 27.48 -16.50
CA LYS A 124 -5.58 27.98 -17.75
C LYS A 124 -7.08 27.72 -17.82
N LYS A 125 -7.56 26.55 -17.38
CA LYS A 125 -9.01 26.27 -17.32
C LYS A 125 -9.73 27.23 -16.38
N LEU A 126 -9.17 27.51 -15.21
CA LEU A 126 -9.74 28.50 -14.29
C LEU A 126 -9.71 29.91 -14.88
N ALA A 127 -8.66 30.27 -15.60
CA ALA A 127 -8.58 31.55 -16.31
C ALA A 127 -9.72 31.71 -17.32
N SER A 128 -9.95 30.69 -18.16
CA SER A 128 -11.07 30.70 -19.10
C SER A 128 -12.42 30.81 -18.41
N MET A 129 -12.57 30.19 -17.23
CA MET A 129 -13.79 30.28 -16.43
C MET A 129 -13.98 31.67 -15.81
N ASN A 130 -12.90 32.28 -15.31
CA ASN A 130 -12.89 33.66 -14.82
C ASN A 130 -13.27 34.66 -15.92
N ASP A 131 -12.76 34.47 -17.14
CA ASP A 131 -13.10 35.32 -18.29
C ASP A 131 -14.57 35.18 -18.68
N TYR A 132 -15.10 33.95 -18.70
CA TYR A 132 -16.53 33.72 -18.90
C TYR A 132 -17.40 34.46 -17.86
N PHE A 133 -17.01 34.41 -16.58
CA PHE A 133 -17.74 35.11 -15.52
C PHE A 133 -17.64 36.64 -15.63
N LYS A 134 -16.49 37.17 -16.06
CA LYS A 134 -16.35 38.60 -16.37
C LYS A 134 -17.27 39.04 -17.51
N ASP A 135 -17.40 38.23 -18.56
CA ASP A 135 -18.24 38.54 -19.72
C ASP A 135 -19.73 38.67 -19.34
N ILE A 136 -20.18 37.89 -18.35
CA ILE A 136 -21.54 37.98 -17.80
C ILE A 136 -21.65 38.88 -16.57
N ASN A 137 -20.62 39.67 -16.28
CA ASN A 137 -20.53 40.62 -15.17
C ASN A 137 -20.79 39.97 -13.79
N MET A 138 -20.31 38.75 -13.60
CA MET A 138 -20.41 37.98 -12.36
C MET A 138 -19.05 37.92 -11.66
N PRO A 139 -18.97 38.24 -10.36
CA PRO A 139 -17.72 38.11 -9.62
C PRO A 139 -17.33 36.64 -9.44
N PHE A 140 -16.06 36.33 -9.64
CA PHE A 140 -15.49 35.01 -9.45
C PHE A 140 -14.28 35.10 -8.50
N SER A 141 -14.20 34.16 -7.56
CA SER A 141 -13.07 33.99 -6.64
C SER A 141 -12.84 32.50 -6.43
N PHE A 142 -11.59 32.08 -6.45
CA PHE A 142 -11.22 30.68 -6.21
C PHE A 142 -10.54 30.53 -4.85
N ILE A 143 -11.10 29.74 -3.94
CA ILE A 143 -10.48 29.52 -2.62
C ILE A 143 -9.69 28.22 -2.64
N LEU A 144 -8.36 28.31 -2.46
CA LEU A 144 -7.51 27.15 -2.26
C LEU A 144 -7.38 26.85 -0.75
N ALA A 145 -7.94 25.72 -0.31
CA ALA A 145 -7.69 25.24 1.04
C ALA A 145 -6.24 24.75 1.17
N LEU A 146 -5.59 25.08 2.29
CA LEU A 146 -4.27 24.55 2.60
C LEU A 146 -4.34 23.03 2.72
N SER A 147 -3.35 22.36 2.15
CA SER A 147 -3.22 20.93 2.33
C SER A 147 -2.85 20.60 3.78
N LYS A 148 -3.18 19.38 4.21
CA LYS A 148 -2.82 18.83 5.52
C LYS A 148 -1.30 18.75 5.72
N ASP A 149 -0.56 18.69 4.62
CA ASP A 149 0.88 18.53 4.55
C ASP A 149 1.57 19.87 4.21
N TYR A 150 1.35 20.88 5.08
CA TYR A 150 1.84 22.26 4.91
C TYR A 150 3.21 22.50 5.56
N GLU A 151 4.06 23.28 4.88
CA GLU A 151 5.39 23.66 5.33
C GLU A 151 5.37 24.34 6.72
N GLY A 152 6.29 23.96 7.60
CA GLY A 152 6.36 24.50 8.97
C GLY A 152 5.40 23.87 9.98
N TYR A 153 4.38 23.13 9.54
CA TYR A 153 3.48 22.37 10.43
C TYR A 153 3.78 20.87 10.41
N THR A 154 3.93 20.31 9.21
CA THR A 154 4.18 18.88 9.04
C THR A 154 5.67 18.63 8.86
N THR A 155 6.27 17.83 9.74
CA THR A 155 7.69 17.45 9.67
C THR A 155 7.82 15.97 9.38
N PHE A 156 8.54 15.65 8.29
CA PHE A 156 8.96 14.28 7.99
C PHE A 156 10.44 14.13 8.32
N LYS A 157 10.81 12.92 8.75
CA LYS A 157 12.21 12.60 9.03
C LYS A 157 13.01 12.70 7.72
N ASN A 158 14.21 13.30 7.77
CA ASN A 158 15.08 13.56 6.61
C ASN A 158 15.11 12.41 5.58
N GLY A 159 14.92 12.76 4.29
CA GLY A 159 15.09 11.84 3.15
C GLY A 159 13.81 11.43 2.42
N ILE A 160 12.65 12.03 2.69
CA ILE A 160 11.40 11.78 1.95
C ILE A 160 11.08 13.00 1.09
N GLU A 161 11.62 13.06 -0.12
CA GLU A 161 11.43 14.18 -1.07
C GLU A 161 9.99 14.32 -1.57
N ILE A 162 9.18 13.26 -1.44
CA ILE A 162 7.82 13.20 -1.98
C ILE A 162 6.87 14.20 -1.28
N TYR A 163 7.22 14.64 -0.07
CA TYR A 163 6.48 15.66 0.68
C TYR A 163 6.52 17.05 0.04
N ALA A 164 7.62 17.41 -0.63
CA ALA A 164 7.77 18.74 -1.21
C ALA A 164 6.80 18.98 -2.37
N ASN A 165 6.25 17.93 -2.98
CA ASN A 165 5.44 18.04 -4.18
C ASN A 165 4.07 18.71 -3.94
N SER A 166 3.44 18.52 -2.78
CA SER A 166 2.13 19.11 -2.49
C SER A 166 2.21 20.64 -2.47
N ASN A 167 3.15 21.19 -1.68
CA ASN A 167 3.42 22.63 -1.64
C ASN A 167 3.92 23.14 -3.00
N LEU A 168 4.87 22.43 -3.63
CA LEU A 168 5.41 22.81 -4.94
C LEU A 168 4.36 22.84 -6.06
N ASN A 169 3.40 21.92 -6.05
CA ASN A 169 2.28 21.93 -7.02
C ASN A 169 1.34 23.11 -6.74
N SER A 170 1.03 23.38 -5.47
CA SER A 170 0.21 24.53 -5.06
C SER A 170 0.85 25.85 -5.47
N ASP A 171 2.15 26.04 -5.22
CA ASP A 171 2.89 27.24 -5.60
C ASP A 171 2.90 27.46 -7.11
N LYS A 172 3.17 26.39 -7.89
CA LYS A 172 3.09 26.43 -9.35
C LYS A 172 1.69 26.80 -9.83
N PHE A 173 0.66 26.27 -9.18
CA PHE A 173 -0.73 26.53 -9.54
C PHE A 173 -1.12 27.97 -9.27
N ILE A 174 -0.80 28.50 -8.09
CA ILE A 174 -1.01 29.90 -7.70
C ILE A 174 -0.28 30.84 -8.65
N SER A 175 0.99 30.54 -8.97
CA SER A 175 1.77 31.31 -9.94
C SER A 175 1.09 31.33 -11.32
N GLY A 176 0.50 30.21 -11.73
CA GLY A 176 -0.32 30.13 -12.93
C GLY A 176 -1.59 30.98 -12.87
N LEU A 177 -2.24 31.10 -11.71
CA LEU A 177 -3.40 31.99 -11.53
C LEU A 177 -3.01 33.46 -11.60
N ASP A 178 -1.87 33.84 -11.01
CA ASP A 178 -1.30 35.20 -11.07
C ASP A 178 -1.00 35.62 -12.51
N GLU A 179 -0.31 34.76 -13.27
CA GLU A 179 -0.01 34.98 -14.70
C GLU A 179 -1.27 35.25 -15.52
N ASN A 180 -2.39 34.62 -15.14
CA ASN A 180 -3.67 34.74 -15.81
C ASN A 180 -4.64 35.74 -15.16
N LYS A 181 -4.21 36.50 -14.15
CA LYS A 181 -5.02 37.54 -13.46
C LYS A 181 -6.36 37.00 -12.94
N VAL A 182 -6.35 35.79 -12.40
CA VAL A 182 -7.49 35.19 -11.71
C VAL A 182 -7.47 35.65 -10.25
N ASN A 183 -8.64 35.99 -9.69
CA ASN A 183 -8.76 36.32 -8.27
C ASN A 183 -8.89 35.02 -7.45
N TYR A 184 -8.06 34.83 -6.43
CA TYR A 184 -8.02 33.63 -5.58
C TYR A 184 -7.77 34.00 -4.12
#